data_AF-A0A4S3TL46-F1
#
_entry.id   AF-A0A4S3TL46-F1
#
_cell.length_a   1.000
_cell.length_b   1.000
_cell.length_c   1.000
_cell.angle_alpha   90.00
_cell.angle_beta   90.00
_cell.angle_gamma   90.00
#
_symmetry.space_group_name_H-M   'P 1'
#
loop_
_entity.id
_entity.type
_entity.pdbx_description
1 polymer ?
#
loop_
_entity_poly.entity_id
_entity_poly.type
_entity_poly.pdbx_seq_one_letter_code
_entity_poly.pdbx_strand_id
1 'polypeptide(L)' 'MPREYKQILEIVAEKPGATVEEITDLAQYRDITDTDIPDLLSKAVDNDDFLEFDDRYWVMRTGKYRFHRYDHPET' A
#
# COMPACT_ATOMS: atom_id res chain seq x y z
N MET A 1 -12.05 8.20 1.23
CA MET A 1 -10.77 7.80 0.62
C MET A 1 -10.92 7.74 -0.88
N PRO A 2 -10.06 8.43 -1.65
CA PRO A 2 -10.00 8.36 -3.12
C PRO A 2 -9.86 6.92 -3.61
N ARG A 3 -10.26 6.66 -4.86
CA ARG A 3 -10.17 5.32 -5.45
C ARG A 3 -8.70 4.93 -5.64
N GLU A 4 -7.87 5.85 -6.12
CA GLU A 4 -6.44 5.57 -6.36
C GLU A 4 -5.70 5.29 -5.05
N TYR A 5 -6.02 6.03 -3.98
CA TYR A 5 -5.46 5.79 -2.65
C TYR A 5 -5.71 4.34 -2.20
N LYS A 6 -6.94 3.82 -2.34
CA LYS A 6 -7.25 2.43 -1.98
C LYS A 6 -6.51 1.41 -2.85
N GLN A 7 -6.37 1.69 -4.14
CA GLN A 7 -5.69 0.79 -5.05
C GLN A 7 -4.18 0.73 -4.76
N ILE A 8 -3.56 1.84 -4.36
CA ILE A 8 -2.16 1.87 -3.92
C ILE A 8 -1.96 1.06 -2.64
N LEU A 9 -2.89 1.15 -1.67
CA LEU A 9 -2.87 0.27 -0.49
C LEU A 9 -2.92 -1.22 -0.89
N GLU A 10 -3.72 -1.57 -1.90
CA GLU A 10 -3.82 -2.94 -2.40
C GLU A 10 -2.54 -3.41 -3.10
N ILE A 11 -1.90 -2.56 -3.91
CA ILE A 11 -0.62 -2.86 -4.57
C ILE A 11 0.47 -3.17 -3.54
N VAL A 12 0.62 -2.32 -2.52
CA VAL A 12 1.63 -2.53 -1.46
C VAL A 12 1.27 -3.73 -0.57
N ALA A 13 -0.02 -4.01 -0.37
CA ALA A 13 -0.46 -5.22 0.34
C ALA A 13 -0.15 -6.51 -0.43
N GLU A 14 -0.26 -6.49 -1.77
CA GLU A 14 0.07 -7.62 -2.63
C GLU A 14 1.59 -7.84 -2.76
N LYS A 15 2.37 -6.76 -2.74
CA LYS A 15 3.83 -6.81 -2.81
C LYS A 15 4.47 -5.98 -1.68
N PRO A 16 4.49 -6.50 -0.44
CA PRO A 16 5.10 -5.80 0.68
C PRO A 16 6.62 -5.66 0.48
N GLY A 17 7.16 -4.49 0.83
CA GLY A 17 8.57 -4.17 0.65
C GLY A 17 8.96 -3.79 -0.78
N ALA A 18 7.98 -3.41 -1.61
CA ALA A 18 8.18 -2.84 -2.93
C ALA A 18 8.70 -1.39 -2.85
N THR A 19 9.52 -1.02 -3.82
CA THR A 19 10.03 0.35 -4.02
C THR A 19 9.01 1.23 -4.74
N VAL A 20 9.22 2.57 -4.72
CA VAL A 20 8.37 3.53 -5.46
C VAL A 20 8.27 3.15 -6.95
N GLU A 21 9.38 2.76 -7.57
CA GLU A 21 9.41 2.38 -9.00
C GLU A 21 8.55 1.14 -9.27
N GLU A 22 8.66 0.11 -8.43
CA GLU A 22 7.85 -1.11 -8.56
C GLU A 22 6.37 -0.83 -8.30
N ILE A 23 6.05 0.02 -7.33
CA ILE A 23 4.66 0.42 -7.05
C ILE A 23 4.10 1.22 -8.23
N THR A 24 4.90 2.10 -8.83
CA THR A 24 4.51 2.91 -9.98
C THR A 24 4.27 2.04 -11.21
N ASP A 25 5.13 1.06 -11.48
CA ASP A 25 4.95 0.09 -12.58
C ASP A 25 3.65 -0.71 -12.41
N LEU A 26 3.40 -1.22 -11.20
CA LEU A 26 2.16 -1.94 -10.88
C LEU A 26 0.92 -1.04 -10.93
N ALA A 27 1.05 0.24 -10.57
CA ALA A 27 -0.02 1.24 -10.66
C ALA A 27 -0.36 1.52 -12.13
N GLN A 28 0.64 1.69 -13.00
CA GLN A 28 0.45 1.85 -14.44
C GLN A 28 -0.21 0.62 -15.07
N TYR A 29 0.18 -0.59 -14.68
CA TYR A 29 -0.48 -1.82 -15.12
C TYR A 29 -1.97 -1.87 -14.74
N ARG A 30 -2.36 -1.15 -13.69
CA ARG A 30 -3.75 -1.04 -13.20
C ARG A 30 -4.47 0.23 -13.69
N ASP A 31 -3.94 0.89 -14.72
CA ASP A 31 -4.50 2.10 -15.32
C ASP A 31 -4.53 3.31 -14.36
N ILE A 32 -3.65 3.32 -13.34
CA ILE A 32 -3.46 4.44 -12.42
C ILE A 32 -2.30 5.29 -12.95
N THR A 33 -2.62 6.17 -13.90
CA THR A 33 -1.64 6.96 -14.66
C THR A 33 -1.74 8.46 -14.44
N ASP A 34 -2.87 8.97 -13.93
CA ASP A 34 -3.15 10.40 -13.73
C ASP A 34 -2.96 10.85 -12.27
N THR A 35 -2.23 10.06 -11.47
CA THR A 35 -2.09 10.31 -10.04
C THR A 35 -0.64 10.37 -9.62
N ASP A 36 -0.31 11.35 -8.77
CA ASP A 36 1.01 11.50 -8.19
C ASP A 36 1.24 10.40 -7.12
N ILE A 37 1.76 9.26 -7.58
CA ILE A 37 2.03 8.10 -6.72
C ILE A 37 2.95 8.45 -5.53
N PRO A 38 4.03 9.25 -5.70
CA PRO A 38 4.85 9.70 -4.58
C PRO A 38 4.09 10.50 -3.52
N ASP A 39 3.19 11.40 -3.92
CA ASP A 39 2.34 12.15 -2.99
C ASP A 39 1.37 11.22 -2.24
N LEU A 40 0.78 10.24 -2.93
CA LEU A 40 -0.09 9.25 -2.29
C LEU A 40 0.66 8.36 -1.29
N LEU A 41 1.89 7.94 -1.61
CA LEU A 41 2.73 7.15 -0.72
C LEU A 41 3.10 7.96 0.52
N SER A 42 3.54 9.20 0.35
CA SER A 42 3.87 10.12 1.45
C SER A 42 2.65 10.35 2.36
N LYS A 43 1.48 10.54 1.76
CA LYS A 43 0.23 10.69 2.49
C LYS A 43 -0.16 9.42 3.24
N ALA A 44 0.10 8.24 2.69
CA ALA A 44 -0.18 6.98 3.36
C ALA A 44 0.77 6.72 4.54
N VAL A 45 2.03 7.17 4.43
CA VAL A 45 2.97 7.17 5.56
C VAL A 45 2.50 8.13 6.66
N ASP A 46 2.08 9.35 6.30
CA ASP A 46 1.56 10.35 7.25
C ASP A 46 0.28 9.90 7.98
N ASN A 47 -0.55 9.08 7.31
CA ASN A 47 -1.77 8.51 7.91
C ASN A 47 -1.54 7.22 8.72
N ASP A 48 -0.28 6.79 8.94
CA ASP A 48 0.05 5.50 9.57
C ASP A 48 -0.56 4.28 8.83
N ASP A 49 -0.91 4.43 7.54
CA ASP A 49 -1.38 3.35 6.68
C ASP A 49 -0.19 2.56 6.10
N PHE A 50 0.94 3.24 5.86
CA PHE A 50 2.19 2.63 5.40
C PHE A 50 3.34 2.84 6.39
N LEU A 51 4.24 1.86 6.40
CA LEU A 51 5.58 1.98 6.96
C LEU A 51 6.55 2.10 5.79
N GLU A 52 7.30 3.20 5.75
CA GLU A 52 8.45 3.35 4.86
C GLU A 52 9.73 2.99 5.62
N PHE A 53 10.57 2.13 5.02
CA PHE A 53 11.90 1.82 5.53
C PHE A 53 12.81 1.38 4.38
N ASP A 54 14.01 1.95 4.27
CA ASP A 54 14.98 1.60 3.21
C ASP A 54 14.38 1.75 1.79
N ASP A 55 13.71 2.89 1.52
CA ASP A 55 13.03 3.20 0.25
C ASP A 55 11.95 2.18 -0.18
N ARG A 56 11.46 1.38 0.78
CA ARG A 56 10.45 0.33 0.58
C ARG A 56 9.23 0.58 1.45
N TYR A 57 8.09 0.09 0.99
CA TYR A 57 6.80 0.33 1.62
C TYR A 57 6.15 -0.95 2.11
N TRP A 58 5.59 -0.92 3.31
CA TRP A 58 4.76 -1.98 3.88
C TRP A 58 3.43 -1.42 4.34
N VAL A 59 2.37 -2.22 4.24
CA VAL A 59 1.07 -1.85 4.80
C VAL A 59 1.07 -2.08 6.31
N MET A 60 0.74 -1.04 7.06
CA MET A 60 0.49 -1.17 8.49
C MET A 60 -0.80 -1.97 8.70
N ARG A 61 -0.77 -2.93 9.62
CA ARG A 61 -1.94 -3.78 9.96
C ARG A 61 -2.93 -3.03 10.87
N THR A 62 -3.37 -1.87 10.39
CA THR A 62 -4.39 -1.00 11.00
C THR A 62 -5.61 -0.93 10.06
N GLY A 63 -6.76 -0.45 10.53
CA GLY A 63 -7.96 -0.29 9.69
C GLY A 63 -8.43 -1.56 8.96
N LYS A 64 -8.56 -1.51 7.62
CA LYS A 64 -8.98 -2.61 6.72
C LYS A 64 -8.01 -3.82 6.76
N TYR A 65 -6.73 -3.57 7.08
CA TYR A 65 -5.69 -4.60 7.17
C TYR A 65 -5.40 -5.01 8.62
N ARG A 66 -6.15 -4.48 9.59
CA ARG A 66 -6.14 -4.99 10.96
C ARG A 66 -6.58 -6.45 10.92
N PHE A 67 -5.88 -7.30 11.68
CA PHE A 67 -6.34 -8.66 11.91
C PHE A 67 -7.81 -8.61 12.37
N HIS A 68 -8.71 -9.14 11.55
CA HIS A 68 -9.93 -9.71 12.11
C HIS A 68 -9.45 -10.82 13.04
N ARG A 69 -10.01 -10.84 14.25
CA ARG A 69 -9.50 -11.52 15.45
C ARG A 69 -9.17 -13.02 15.31
N TYR A 70 -9.37 -13.65 14.14
CA TYR A 70 -9.01 -15.02 13.83
C TYR A 70 -8.74 -15.14 12.33
N ASP A 71 -7.47 -15.28 11.94
CA ASP A 71 -7.09 -15.99 10.70
C ASP A 71 -5.70 -16.62 10.90
N HIS A 72 -5.65 -17.53 11.88
CA HIS A 72 -4.70 -18.63 11.90
C HIS A 72 -5.56 -19.89 11.82
N PRO A 73 -5.62 -20.61 10.69
CA PRO A 73 -5.72 -22.05 10.79
C PRO A 73 -4.41 -22.54 11.43
N GLU A 74 -4.49 -23.00 12.67
CA GLU A 74 -3.44 -23.86 13.25
C GLU A 74 -3.42 -25.17 12.45
N THR A 75 -2.60 -25.26 11.40
CA THR A 75 -2.11 -26.53 10.85
C THR A 75 -0.80 -26.32 10.11
#